data_AF-A0A5P8LU10-F1
#
_entry.id   AF-A0A5P8LU10-F1
#
_cell.length_a   1.000
_cell.length_b   1.000
_cell.length_c   1.000
_cell.angle_alpha   90.00
_cell.angle_beta   90.00
_cell.angle_gamma   90.00
#
_symmetry.space_group_name_H-M   'P 1'
#
loop_
_entity.id
_entity.type
_entity.pdbx_description
1 polymer ?
#
loop_
_entity_poly.entity_id
_entity_poly.type
_entity_poly.pdbx_seq_one_letter_code
_entity_poly.pdbx_strand_id
1 'polypeptide(L)'
;MSDSSDSQNEMHRRVEWLKPSDRVIVAELAEYGGWMKPSSLALNISYTRRHIARRCQVLAKHGLLERHDETAGYRVTEHGHQFLQDKLNEDDL
;
A
#
# COMPACT_ATOMS: atom_id res chain seq x y z
N MET A 1 -9.22 -0.04 28.72
CA MET A 1 -9.68 0.22 27.34
C MET A 1 -8.50 -0.08 26.45
N SER A 2 -8.43 -1.36 26.10
CA SER A 2 -7.21 -2.05 25.67
C SER A 2 -6.92 -1.86 24.19
N ASP A 3 -5.68 -1.51 23.90
CA ASP A 3 -4.79 -2.31 23.03
C ASP A 3 -5.24 -2.52 21.57
N SER A 4 -6.18 -1.72 21.07
CA SER A 4 -6.75 -1.92 19.73
C SER A 4 -5.97 -1.22 18.62
N SER A 5 -4.95 -0.42 18.93
CA SER A 5 -4.17 0.34 17.94
C SER A 5 -2.77 -0.22 17.69
N ASP A 6 -2.26 -1.10 18.57
CA ASP A 6 -0.90 -1.66 18.46
C ASP A 6 -0.88 -2.95 17.61
N SER A 7 -1.93 -3.78 17.70
CA SER A 7 -2.09 -4.97 16.84
C SER A 7 -2.34 -4.66 15.35
N GLN A 8 -2.83 -3.46 15.02
CA GLN A 8 -3.29 -3.09 13.66
C GLN A 8 -2.16 -2.71 12.72
N ASN A 9 -0.97 -2.47 13.27
CA ASN A 9 0.25 -2.26 12.49
C ASN A 9 1.11 -3.54 12.44
N GLU A 10 0.67 -4.68 12.97
CA GLU A 10 1.48 -5.91 13.02
C GLU A 10 1.28 -6.86 11.83
N MET A 11 0.38 -6.57 10.89
CA MET A 11 0.17 -7.44 9.72
C MET A 11 1.47 -7.66 8.93
N HIS A 12 2.34 -6.64 8.86
CA HIS A 12 3.66 -6.77 8.23
C HIS A 12 4.62 -7.70 8.99
N ARG A 13 4.34 -8.04 10.25
CA ARG A 13 5.13 -8.99 11.04
C ARG A 13 4.75 -10.44 10.71
N ARG A 14 3.56 -10.65 10.18
CA ARG A 14 2.98 -11.97 9.90
C ARG A 14 3.03 -12.31 8.41
N VAL A 15 2.98 -11.29 7.55
CA VAL A 15 3.13 -11.41 6.09
C VAL A 15 4.55 -11.02 5.66
N GLU A 16 5.36 -12.01 5.22
CA GLU A 16 6.80 -11.86 4.93
C GLU A 16 7.12 -10.71 3.94
N TRP A 17 6.29 -10.59 2.90
CA TRP A 17 6.52 -9.66 1.80
C TRP A 17 6.12 -8.21 2.14
N LEU A 18 5.24 -8.02 3.12
CA LEU A 18 4.70 -6.74 3.51
C LEU A 18 5.71 -5.95 4.34
N LYS A 19 5.66 -4.62 4.24
CA LYS A 19 6.51 -3.69 4.98
C LYS A 19 5.65 -2.58 5.60
N PRO A 20 6.07 -1.98 6.73
CA PRO A 20 5.32 -0.88 7.36
C PRO A 20 5.01 0.28 6.40
N SER A 21 5.91 0.57 5.46
CA SER A 21 5.74 1.62 4.46
C SER A 21 4.59 1.37 3.49
N ASP A 22 4.16 0.13 3.33
CA ASP A 22 3.17 -0.23 2.31
C ASP A 22 1.79 0.28 2.65
N ARG A 23 1.40 0.21 3.94
CA ARG A 23 0.13 0.76 4.40
C ARG A 23 0.06 2.27 4.14
N VAL A 24 1.17 2.98 4.35
CA VAL A 24 1.27 4.41 4.04
C VAL A 24 1.10 4.68 2.54
N ILE A 25 1.75 3.88 1.69
CA ILE A 25 1.64 4.00 0.22
C ILE A 25 0.22 3.74 -0.27
N VAL A 26 -0.43 2.67 0.21
CA VAL A 26 -1.80 2.33 -0.18
C VAL A 26 -2.77 3.39 0.35
N ALA A 27 -2.60 3.89 1.57
CA ALA A 27 -3.44 4.93 2.15
C ALA A 27 -3.40 6.24 1.33
N GLU A 28 -2.20 6.72 1.00
CA GLU A 28 -2.03 7.97 0.24
C GLU A 28 -2.61 7.86 -1.18
N LEU A 29 -2.42 6.71 -1.85
CA LEU A 29 -3.02 6.48 -3.16
C LEU A 29 -4.55 6.34 -3.09
N ALA A 30 -5.09 5.78 -2.00
CA ALA A 30 -6.53 5.65 -1.78
C ALA A 30 -7.18 7.01 -1.55
N GLU A 31 -6.53 7.88 -0.76
CA GLU A 31 -6.98 9.25 -0.52
C GLU A 31 -7.02 10.06 -1.81
N TYR A 32 -6.01 9.91 -2.68
CA TYR A 32 -5.99 10.55 -3.99
C TYR A 32 -7.06 10.04 -4.96
N GLY A 33 -7.39 8.74 -4.92
CA GLY A 33 -8.46 8.12 -5.71
C GLY A 33 -8.18 7.94 -7.21
N GLY A 34 -6.97 8.27 -7.68
CA GLY A 34 -6.61 8.26 -9.09
C GLY A 34 -5.22 7.65 -9.39
N TRP A 35 -4.76 7.83 -10.62
CA TRP A 35 -3.45 7.36 -11.06
C TRP A 35 -2.35 8.30 -10.59
N MET A 36 -1.41 7.82 -9.79
CA MET A 36 -0.26 8.60 -9.32
C MET A 36 1.07 7.89 -9.61
N LYS A 37 2.06 8.64 -10.10
CA LYS A 37 3.42 8.12 -10.30
C LYS A 37 4.19 8.11 -8.97
N PRO A 38 5.12 7.17 -8.74
CA PRO A 38 5.98 7.15 -7.54
C PRO A 38 6.76 8.43 -7.30
N SER A 39 7.07 9.20 -8.35
CA SER A 39 7.73 10.50 -8.22
C SER A 39 6.82 11.56 -7.59
N SER A 40 5.53 11.54 -7.92
CA SER A 40 4.54 12.44 -7.33
C SER A 40 4.21 11.99 -5.90
N LEU A 41 4.08 10.69 -5.69
CA LEU A 41 3.82 10.11 -4.38
C LEU A 41 4.91 10.44 -3.35
N ALA A 42 6.18 10.45 -3.78
CA ALA A 42 7.32 10.81 -2.93
C ALA A 42 7.31 12.27 -2.43
N LEU A 43 6.45 13.13 -2.99
CA LEU A 43 6.27 14.50 -2.50
C LEU A 43 5.32 14.56 -1.28
N ASN A 44 4.50 13.52 -1.10
CA ASN A 44 3.44 13.51 -0.08
C ASN A 44 3.81 12.69 1.16
N ILE A 45 4.72 11.71 1.01
CA ILE A 45 5.10 10.79 2.10
C ILE A 45 6.62 10.73 2.31
N SER A 46 7.03 10.45 3.54
CA SER A 46 8.44 10.46 3.98
C SER A 46 9.27 9.25 3.51
N TYR A 47 9.10 8.83 2.25
CA TYR A 47 9.87 7.76 1.63
C TYR A 47 10.48 8.21 0.31
N THR A 48 11.68 7.71 0.02
CA THR A 48 12.34 8.02 -1.25
C THR A 48 11.54 7.47 -2.43
N ARG A 49 11.54 8.19 -3.56
CA ARG A 49 10.96 7.72 -4.82
C ARG A 49 11.40 6.30 -5.20
N ARG A 50 12.68 5.96 -4.97
CA ARG A 50 13.23 4.62 -5.28
C ARG A 50 12.61 3.55 -4.39
N HIS A 51 12.42 3.82 -3.11
CA HIS A 51 11.74 2.92 -2.19
C HIS A 51 10.28 2.72 -2.59
N ILE A 52 9.56 3.83 -2.80
CA ILE A 52 8.15 3.82 -3.19
C ILE A 52 7.94 3.02 -4.48
N ALA A 53 8.74 3.28 -5.52
CA ALA A 53 8.59 2.58 -6.79
C ALA A 53 8.73 1.05 -6.66
N ARG A 54 9.66 0.58 -5.81
CA ARG A 54 9.84 -0.86 -5.53
C ARG A 54 8.64 -1.42 -4.77
N ARG A 55 8.15 -0.69 -3.77
CA ARG A 55 6.99 -1.13 -2.98
C ARG A 55 5.72 -1.16 -3.82
N CYS A 56 5.48 -0.16 -4.68
CA CYS A 56 4.35 -0.18 -5.61
C CYS A 56 4.36 -1.40 -6.54
N GLN A 57 5.52 -1.86 -7.00
CA GLN A 57 5.62 -3.09 -7.80
C GLN A 57 5.23 -4.34 -6.99
N VAL A 58 5.69 -4.44 -5.74
CA VAL A 58 5.33 -5.56 -4.86
C VAL A 58 3.82 -5.52 -4.56
N LEU A 59 3.30 -4.36 -4.19
CA LEU A 59 1.87 -4.19 -3.89
C LEU A 59 0.99 -4.49 -5.11
N ALA A 60 1.43 -4.14 -6.32
CA ALA A 60 0.71 -4.50 -7.53
C ALA A 60 0.75 -6.00 -7.83
N LYS A 61 1.88 -6.66 -7.56
CA LYS A 61 2.00 -8.12 -7.68
C LYS A 61 1.03 -8.86 -6.76
N HIS A 62 0.76 -8.30 -5.58
CA HIS A 62 -0.19 -8.83 -4.59
C HIS A 62 -1.60 -8.23 -4.71
N GLY A 63 -1.92 -7.54 -5.81
CA GLY A 63 -3.27 -7.06 -6.09
C GLY A 63 -3.75 -5.89 -5.23
N LEU A 64 -2.94 -5.35 -4.32
CA LEU A 64 -3.30 -4.19 -3.50
C LEU A 64 -3.27 -2.88 -4.31
N LEU A 65 -2.47 -2.85 -5.37
CA LEU A 65 -2.43 -1.75 -6.34
C LEU A 65 -2.63 -2.28 -7.76
N GLU A 66 -3.12 -1.41 -8.63
CA GLU A 66 -3.13 -1.59 -10.07
C GLU A 66 -2.00 -0.74 -10.66
N ARG A 67 -1.28 -1.25 -11.66
CA ARG A 67 -0.28 -0.48 -12.41
C ARG A 67 -0.89 -0.07 -13.76
N HIS A 68 -0.74 1.20 -14.12
CA HIS A 68 -1.17 1.70 -15.43
C HIS A 68 -0.38 1.03 -16.55
N ASP A 69 -1.02 0.75 -17.69
CA ASP A 69 -0.39 0.04 -18.81
C ASP A 69 0.70 0.90 -19.49
N GLU A 70 0.35 2.14 -19.83
CA GLU A 70 1.24 3.03 -20.60
C GLU A 70 2.26 3.80 -19.76
N THR A 71 2.04 3.97 -18.46
CA THR A 71 2.88 4.82 -17.61
C THR A 71 3.21 4.15 -16.28
N ALA A 72 4.25 4.61 -15.60
CA ALA A 72 4.59 4.12 -14.27
C ALA A 72 3.66 4.68 -13.16
N GLY A 73 2.36 4.80 -13.44
CA GLY A 73 1.33 5.21 -12.50
C GLY A 73 0.73 4.02 -11.76
N TYR A 74 0.25 4.25 -10.55
CA TYR A 74 -0.44 3.26 -9.73
C TYR A 74 -1.72 3.85 -9.14
N ARG A 75 -2.70 2.99 -8.88
CA ARG A 75 -3.96 3.31 -8.19
C ARG A 75 -4.31 2.17 -7.23
N VAL A 76 -5.06 2.46 -6.17
CA VAL A 76 -5.58 1.45 -5.25
C VAL A 76 -6.68 0.61 -5.91
N THR A 77 -6.68 -0.68 -5.64
CA THR A 77 -7.74 -1.62 -6.04
C THR A 77 -8.78 -1.75 -4.93
N GLU A 78 -9.90 -2.43 -5.20
CA GLU A 78 -10.84 -2.80 -4.14
C GLU A 78 -10.16 -3.65 -3.04
N HIS A 79 -9.27 -4.57 -3.42
CA HIS A 79 -8.50 -5.37 -2.48
C HIS A 79 -7.60 -4.47 -1.59
N GLY A 80 -6.96 -3.45 -2.18
CA GLY A 80 -6.22 -2.44 -1.42
C GLY A 80 -7.08 -1.62 -0.46
N HIS A 81 -8.35 -1.33 -0.80
CA HIS A 81 -9.28 -0.70 0.13
C HIS A 81 -9.66 -1.62 1.29
N GLN A 82 -9.87 -2.92 1.03
CA GLN A 82 -10.13 -3.92 2.07
C GLN A 82 -8.93 -4.09 3.01
N PHE A 83 -7.71 -4.06 2.46
CA PHE A 83 -6.47 -4.03 3.23
C PHE A 83 -6.43 -2.84 4.21
N LEU A 84 -6.79 -1.63 3.77
CA LEU A 84 -6.82 -0.44 4.64
C LEU A 84 -7.92 -0.47 5.70
N GLN A 85 -9.00 -1.21 5.45
CA GLN A 85 -10.13 -1.38 6.35
C GLN A 85 -9.95 -2.58 7.29
N ASP A 86 -8.77 -3.20 7.28
CA ASP A 86 -8.42 -4.38 8.08
C ASP A 86 -9.41 -5.55 7.88
N LYS A 87 -9.95 -5.67 6.65
CA LYS A 87 -10.90 -6.72 6.25
C LYS A 87 -10.21 -8.00 5.73
N LEU A 88 -8.89 -7.96 5.59
CA LEU A 88 -8.06 -9.05 5.08
C LEU A 88 -7.27 -9.68 6.22
N ASN A 89 -7.03 -10.98 6.13
CA ASN A 89 -6.10 -11.71 6.97
C ASN A 89 -4.82 -12.07 6.17
N GLU A 90 -3.94 -12.86 6.78
CA GLU A 90 -2.67 -13.28 6.17
C GLU A 90 -2.86 -14.18 4.94
N ASP A 91 -3.88 -15.03 4.94
CA ASP A 91 -4.17 -15.94 3.82
C ASP A 91 -4.77 -15.20 2.61
N ASP A 92 -5.30 -14.00 2.83
CA ASP A 92 -5.84 -13.14 1.77
C ASP A 92 -4.74 -12.34 1.03
N LEU A 93 -3.48 -12.32 1.53
CA LEU A 93 -2.39 -11.40 1.13
C LEU A 93 -1.16 -12.04 0.45
#